data_AF-A0A7X3U3V6-F1
#
_entry.id   AF-A0A7X3U3V6-F1
#
_cell.length_a   1.000
_cell.length_b   1.000
_cell.length_c   1.000
_cell.angle_alpha   90.00
_cell.angle_beta   90.00
_cell.angle_gamma   90.00
#
_symmetry.space_group_name_H-M   'P 1'
#
loop_
_entity.id
_entity.type
_entity.pdbx_description
1 polymer ?
#
loop_
_entity_poly.entity_id
_entity_poly.type
_entity_poly.pdbx_seq_one_letter_code
_entity_poly.pdbx_strand_id
1 'polypeptide(L)'
;PPRIFGVRYRDTVYSLNWIPLGGFVRMVGEEDPSHPRSFARQARWKRAIVLVAGSVMNLAFPIAVFAILFTLPHDTIVGTVTISGVSPDSPAQEAGLRPGDQVLEVEGKRVENHFDLVQTIMGRLGRPTEFTIRRGLIVTGLAFSPELAPVDKVTITPRLRPPEHVVVEEVTDPSTEMSLRAAQNVNPDAQVGDRIRQGAIGVLIGTANPKIVQRSFPVWDSVPMAVGRAWDVLALTQATLTSWARGGPDPGLTGPVGIAQVTGEIAEEIPNIGFSPMFEFVALISISLGIVNLLPIPALDGGRLLFVGIEWVRRGKRISPQREGFVHMVGFALLIGLIVAMSYRDIVRIIAGESFIR
;
A
#
# COMPACT_ATOMS: atom_id res chain seq x y z
N PRO A 1 -32.27 -7.23 5.86
CA PRO A 1 -32.23 -8.05 4.63
C PRO A 1 -32.72 -9.47 4.94
N PRO A 2 -33.37 -10.17 3.99
CA PRO A 2 -33.83 -11.54 4.23
C PRO A 2 -32.63 -12.47 4.49
N ARG A 3 -32.75 -13.31 5.52
CA ARG A 3 -31.69 -14.24 5.94
C ARG A 3 -31.72 -15.48 5.06
N ILE A 4 -30.57 -15.87 4.53
CA ILE A 4 -30.36 -17.17 3.88
C ILE A 4 -30.19 -18.24 4.95
N PHE A 5 -29.29 -17.97 5.90
CA PHE A 5 -28.91 -18.92 6.94
C PHE A 5 -28.58 -18.17 8.23
N GLY A 6 -28.81 -18.79 9.39
CA GLY A 6 -28.39 -18.21 10.64
C GLY A 6 -28.28 -19.21 11.77
N VAL A 7 -27.24 -19.05 12.58
CA VAL A 7 -26.97 -19.85 13.78
C VAL A 7 -26.91 -18.93 14.97
N ARG A 8 -27.62 -19.30 16.03
CA ARG A 8 -27.48 -18.66 17.32
C ARG A 8 -26.39 -19.39 18.10
N TYR A 9 -25.33 -18.68 18.45
CA TYR A 9 -24.32 -19.18 19.37
C TYR A 9 -24.26 -18.26 20.59
N ARG A 10 -24.61 -18.82 21.76
CA ARG A 10 -24.87 -18.05 22.99
C ARG A 10 -25.94 -16.98 22.73
N ASP A 11 -25.63 -15.72 23.03
CA ASP A 11 -26.52 -14.56 22.85
C ASP A 11 -26.38 -13.90 21.46
N THR A 12 -25.47 -14.37 20.61
CA THR A 12 -25.19 -13.76 19.31
C THR A 12 -25.83 -14.56 18.18
N VAL A 13 -26.56 -13.85 17.31
CA VAL A 13 -27.10 -14.43 16.08
C VAL A 13 -26.13 -14.12 14.94
N TYR A 14 -25.50 -15.15 14.40
CA TYR A 14 -24.71 -15.08 13.18
C TYR A 14 -25.64 -15.40 12.02
N SER A 15 -25.73 -14.53 11.02
CA SER A 15 -26.61 -14.75 9.88
C SER A 15 -25.98 -14.30 8.57
N LEU A 16 -26.13 -15.13 7.54
CA LEU A 16 -25.84 -14.79 6.15
C LEU A 16 -27.11 -14.25 5.51
N ASN A 17 -27.02 -13.08 4.87
CA ASN A 17 -28.16 -12.38 4.27
C ASN A 17 -28.08 -12.44 2.74
N TRP A 18 -29.23 -12.38 2.08
CA TRP A 18 -29.35 -12.41 0.62
C TRP A 18 -28.67 -11.26 -0.10
N ILE A 19 -28.66 -10.07 0.50
CA ILE A 19 -28.05 -8.90 -0.11
C ILE A 19 -26.66 -8.73 0.50
N PRO A 20 -25.58 -8.84 -0.30
CA PRO A 20 -24.21 -8.71 0.18
C PRO A 20 -23.82 -7.23 0.36
N LEU A 21 -24.56 -6.48 1.18
CA LEU A 21 -24.23 -5.09 1.55
C LEU A 21 -23.08 -5.00 2.57
N GLY A 22 -22.18 -5.99 2.57
CA GLY A 22 -21.15 -6.17 3.59
C GLY A 22 -21.64 -6.85 4.87
N GLY A 23 -20.68 -7.16 5.74
CA GLY A 23 -20.93 -7.67 7.09
C GLY A 23 -21.09 -6.53 8.07
N PHE A 24 -22.07 -6.62 8.99
CA PHE A 24 -22.21 -5.66 10.07
C PHE A 24 -22.55 -6.37 11.38
N VAL A 25 -22.09 -5.80 12.49
CA VAL A 25 -22.42 -6.26 13.84
C VAL A 25 -23.48 -5.32 14.42
N ARG A 26 -24.70 -5.84 14.62
CA ARG A 26 -25.75 -5.07 15.29
C ARG A 26 -25.60 -5.20 16.81
N MET A 27 -25.26 -4.11 17.49
CA MET A 27 -25.03 -4.14 18.93
C MET A 27 -26.34 -3.98 19.71
N VAL A 28 -26.45 -4.70 20.83
CA VAL A 28 -27.61 -4.59 21.73
C VAL A 28 -27.63 -3.20 22.37
N GLY A 29 -28.76 -2.51 22.24
CA GLY A 29 -28.96 -1.18 22.84
C GLY A 29 -28.05 -0.09 22.27
N GLU A 30 -27.65 -0.20 21.01
CA GLU A 30 -26.97 0.85 20.26
C GLU A 30 -27.84 2.10 20.10
N GLU A 31 -29.12 1.90 19.75
CA GLU A 31 -30.13 2.94 19.56
C GLU A 31 -31.04 3.12 20.79
N ASP A 32 -31.18 2.08 21.62
CA ASP A 32 -32.01 2.11 22.83
C ASP A 32 -31.16 1.91 24.11
N PRO A 33 -30.96 2.97 24.92
CA PRO A 33 -30.19 2.91 26.16
C PRO A 33 -30.91 2.20 27.32
N SER A 34 -32.18 1.82 27.17
CA SER A 34 -33.00 1.24 28.25
C SER A 34 -32.50 -0.15 28.69
N HIS A 35 -31.89 -0.91 27.77
CA HIS A 35 -31.44 -2.28 28.04
C HIS A 35 -30.25 -2.34 29.03
N PRO A 36 -30.21 -3.27 30.01
CA PRO A 36 -29.12 -3.37 30.99
C PRO A 36 -27.74 -3.63 30.36
N ARG A 37 -27.70 -4.39 29.26
CA ARG A 37 -26.50 -4.66 28.46
C ARG A 37 -26.31 -3.69 27.29
N SER A 38 -26.97 -2.54 27.32
CA SER A 38 -26.89 -1.55 26.25
C SER A 38 -25.45 -1.10 26.01
N PHE A 39 -25.03 -1.15 24.74
CA PHE A 39 -23.74 -0.61 24.29
C PHE A 39 -23.56 0.85 24.72
N ALA A 40 -24.63 1.66 24.63
CA ALA A 40 -24.62 3.06 25.04
C ALA A 40 -24.24 3.28 26.52
N ARG A 41 -24.54 2.33 27.41
CA ARG A 41 -24.24 2.39 28.85
C ARG A 41 -22.82 1.92 29.21
N GLN A 42 -22.10 1.28 28.29
CA GLN A 42 -20.77 0.76 28.57
C GLN A 42 -19.74 1.89 28.75
N ALA A 43 -18.66 1.57 29.47
CA ALA A 43 -17.53 2.47 29.63
C ALA A 43 -16.96 2.91 28.28
N ARG A 44 -16.54 4.17 28.18
CA ARG A 44 -16.07 4.80 26.94
C ARG A 44 -14.99 4.01 26.22
N TRP A 45 -14.01 3.50 26.97
CA TRP A 45 -12.92 2.69 26.42
C TRP A 45 -13.40 1.34 25.85
N LYS A 46 -14.42 0.70 26.47
CA LYS A 46 -15.02 -0.53 25.94
C LYS A 46 -15.73 -0.26 24.62
N ARG A 47 -16.46 0.85 24.54
CA ARG A 47 -17.12 1.28 23.29
C ARG A 47 -16.10 1.60 22.20
N ALA A 48 -15.03 2.32 22.54
CA ALA A 48 -13.95 2.61 21.60
C ALA A 48 -13.30 1.34 21.03
N ILE A 49 -12.96 0.36 21.87
CA ILE A 49 -12.40 -0.94 21.42
C ILE A 49 -13.36 -1.63 20.44
N VAL A 50 -14.65 -1.70 20.76
CA VAL A 50 -15.63 -2.38 19.91
C VAL A 50 -15.83 -1.65 18.57
N LEU A 51 -15.84 -0.31 18.56
CA LEU A 51 -15.93 0.47 17.32
C LEU A 51 -14.69 0.32 16.45
N VAL A 52 -13.51 0.26 17.05
CA VAL A 52 -12.25 0.10 16.33
C VAL A 52 -12.04 -1.33 15.83
N ALA A 53 -12.67 -2.32 16.47
CA ALA A 53 -12.52 -3.73 16.11
C ALA A 53 -12.89 -4.02 14.65
N GLY A 54 -13.93 -3.37 14.11
CA GLY A 54 -14.31 -3.53 12.71
C GLY A 54 -13.21 -3.08 11.74
N SER A 55 -12.67 -1.89 11.97
CA SER A 55 -11.57 -1.35 11.15
C SER A 55 -10.26 -2.11 11.34
N VAL A 56 -9.96 -2.58 12.57
CA VAL A 56 -8.78 -3.41 12.84
C VAL A 56 -8.87 -4.75 12.11
N MET A 57 -10.05 -5.37 12.03
CA MET A 57 -10.23 -6.61 11.27
C MET A 57 -9.98 -6.42 9.78
N ASN A 58 -10.33 -5.26 9.21
CA ASN A 58 -10.00 -4.91 7.83
C ASN A 58 -8.49 -4.74 7.59
N LEU A 59 -7.70 -4.47 8.63
CA LEU A 59 -6.24 -4.43 8.54
C LEU A 59 -5.59 -5.78 8.88
N ALA A 60 -6.24 -6.60 9.71
CA ALA A 60 -5.76 -7.93 10.09
C ALA A 60 -6.03 -9.00 9.04
N PHE A 61 -7.16 -8.92 8.34
CA PHE A 61 -7.55 -9.87 7.29
C PHE A 61 -6.52 -9.96 6.14
N PRO A 62 -6.00 -8.85 5.58
CA PRO A 62 -4.92 -8.85 4.59
C PRO A 62 -3.68 -9.62 5.03
N ILE A 63 -3.30 -9.52 6.31
CA ILE A 63 -2.14 -10.26 6.85
C ILE A 63 -2.40 -11.77 6.76
N ALA A 64 -3.60 -12.24 7.10
CA ALA A 64 -3.95 -13.65 6.96
C ALA A 64 -3.94 -14.09 5.49
N VAL A 65 -4.47 -13.27 4.59
CA VAL A 65 -4.47 -13.55 3.14
C VAL A 65 -3.05 -13.65 2.60
N PHE A 66 -2.19 -12.66 2.85
CA PHE A 66 -0.80 -12.70 2.41
C PHE A 66 -0.02 -13.86 3.02
N ALA A 67 -0.27 -14.22 4.29
CA ALA A 67 0.41 -15.36 4.91
C ALA A 67 0.04 -16.68 4.22
N ILE A 68 -1.23 -16.85 3.82
CA ILE A 68 -1.67 -18.00 3.02
C ILE A 68 -1.00 -17.97 1.65
N LEU A 69 -0.99 -16.82 0.96
CA LEU A 69 -0.38 -16.69 -0.36
C LEU A 69 1.12 -17.00 -0.35
N PHE A 70 1.88 -16.53 0.63
CA PHE A 70 3.31 -16.84 0.76
C PHE A 70 3.58 -18.31 1.11
N THR A 71 2.63 -18.99 1.74
CA THR A 71 2.74 -20.42 2.07
C THR A 71 2.46 -21.29 0.84
N LEU A 72 1.58 -20.84 -0.04
CA LEU A 72 1.31 -21.52 -1.31
C LEU A 72 2.44 -21.28 -2.33
N PRO A 73 2.65 -22.19 -3.29
CA PRO A 73 3.53 -21.94 -4.42
C PRO A 73 3.07 -20.68 -5.16
N HIS A 74 3.93 -19.68 -5.22
CA HIS A 74 3.69 -18.43 -5.93
C HIS A 74 4.91 -18.08 -6.79
N ASP A 75 4.62 -17.42 -7.91
CA ASP A 75 5.61 -16.98 -8.86
C ASP A 75 6.35 -15.76 -8.31
N THR A 76 7.68 -15.86 -8.21
CA THR A 76 8.55 -14.74 -7.84
C THR A 76 9.46 -14.41 -8.99
N ILE A 77 9.54 -13.12 -9.35
CA ILE A 77 10.46 -12.65 -10.37
C ILE A 77 11.83 -12.51 -9.72
N VAL A 78 12.75 -13.38 -10.12
CA VAL A 78 14.17 -13.29 -9.76
C VAL A 78 14.96 -12.82 -10.97
N GLY A 79 15.94 -11.95 -10.75
CA GLY A 79 16.80 -11.42 -11.79
C GLY A 79 17.99 -10.71 -11.18
N THR A 80 18.95 -10.36 -12.03
CA THR A 80 20.10 -9.59 -11.54
C THR A 80 19.68 -8.13 -11.40
N VAL A 81 19.85 -7.57 -10.20
CA VAL A 81 19.52 -6.16 -9.99
C VAL A 81 20.61 -5.31 -10.63
N THR A 82 20.23 -4.51 -11.62
CA THR A 82 21.15 -3.64 -12.37
C THR A 82 20.88 -2.20 -12.00
N ILE A 83 21.93 -1.41 -11.82
CA ILE A 83 21.84 0.03 -11.60
C ILE A 83 21.59 0.70 -12.96
N SER A 84 20.42 1.27 -13.14
CA SER A 84 20.08 2.03 -14.34
C SER A 84 20.59 3.48 -14.27
N GLY A 85 20.77 4.01 -13.06
CA GLY A 85 21.23 5.38 -12.84
C GLY A 85 21.72 5.62 -11.41
N VAL A 86 22.54 6.65 -11.24
CA VAL A 86 23.08 7.08 -9.94
C VAL A 86 22.83 8.56 -9.79
N SER A 87 22.23 8.96 -8.67
CA SER A 87 21.92 10.37 -8.37
C SER A 87 23.19 11.12 -7.97
N PRO A 88 23.30 12.42 -8.31
CA PRO A 88 24.39 13.26 -7.82
C PRO A 88 24.32 13.40 -6.29
N ASP A 89 25.48 13.60 -5.66
CA ASP A 89 25.68 13.80 -4.21
C ASP A 89 24.98 12.72 -3.36
N SER A 90 25.05 11.48 -3.87
CA SER A 90 24.47 10.31 -3.23
C SER A 90 25.54 9.39 -2.65
N PRO A 91 25.22 8.63 -1.58
CA PRO A 91 26.13 7.60 -1.05
C PRO A 91 26.58 6.61 -2.13
N ALA A 92 25.73 6.32 -3.11
CA ALA A 92 26.08 5.48 -4.24
C ALA A 92 27.13 6.11 -5.16
N GLN A 93 27.01 7.41 -5.44
CA GLN A 93 28.00 8.13 -6.24
C GLN A 93 29.34 8.22 -5.51
N GLU A 94 29.32 8.55 -4.21
CA GLU A 94 30.51 8.61 -3.35
C GLU A 94 31.24 7.26 -3.28
N ALA A 95 30.48 6.15 -3.24
CA ALA A 95 31.01 4.80 -3.30
C ALA A 95 31.45 4.35 -4.71
N GLY A 96 31.27 5.22 -5.71
CA GLY A 96 31.72 4.98 -7.09
C GLY A 96 30.85 4.00 -7.88
N LEU A 97 29.57 3.83 -7.52
CA LEU A 97 28.62 3.08 -8.35
C LEU A 97 28.38 3.79 -9.68
N ARG A 98 28.15 3.00 -10.73
CA ARG A 98 27.92 3.50 -12.09
C ARG A 98 26.69 2.84 -12.71
N PRO A 99 26.02 3.53 -13.66
CA PRO A 99 25.02 2.88 -14.51
C PRO A 99 25.61 1.65 -15.20
N GLY A 100 24.86 0.55 -15.19
CA GLY A 100 25.27 -0.76 -15.71
C GLY A 100 25.85 -1.71 -14.65
N ASP A 101 26.21 -1.23 -13.45
CA ASP A 101 26.67 -2.09 -12.37
C ASP A 101 25.55 -3.03 -11.91
N GLN A 102 25.90 -4.27 -11.62
CA GLN A 102 24.97 -5.31 -11.16
C GLN A 102 25.20 -5.61 -9.69
N VAL A 103 24.18 -5.49 -8.85
CA VAL A 103 24.25 -5.83 -7.43
C VAL A 103 24.02 -7.33 -7.26
N LEU A 104 25.03 -8.03 -6.73
CA LEU A 104 24.98 -9.48 -6.53
C LEU A 104 24.66 -9.84 -5.08
N GLU A 105 25.29 -9.16 -4.13
CA GLU A 105 25.13 -9.43 -2.70
C GLU A 105 25.18 -8.14 -1.89
N VAL A 106 24.53 -8.16 -0.73
CA VAL A 106 24.59 -7.11 0.30
C VAL A 106 24.82 -7.78 1.65
N GLU A 107 25.88 -7.40 2.36
CA GLU A 107 26.27 -8.01 3.65
C GLU A 107 26.43 -9.54 3.56
N GLY A 108 26.97 -10.03 2.44
CA GLY A 108 27.14 -11.47 2.16
C GLY A 108 25.81 -12.22 1.91
N LYS A 109 24.67 -11.52 1.81
CA LYS A 109 23.39 -12.10 1.40
C LYS A 109 23.17 -11.83 -0.08
N ARG A 110 22.85 -12.88 -0.84
CA ARG A 110 22.51 -12.77 -2.25
C ARG A 110 21.25 -11.92 -2.45
N VAL A 111 21.32 -11.02 -3.42
CA VAL A 111 20.18 -10.21 -3.87
C VAL A 111 19.62 -10.85 -5.13
N GLU A 112 18.37 -11.26 -5.11
CA GLU A 112 17.75 -11.97 -6.23
C GLU A 112 16.70 -11.14 -6.96
N ASN A 113 16.28 -10.02 -6.39
CA ASN A 113 15.34 -9.10 -7.00
C ASN A 113 15.45 -7.71 -6.36
N HIS A 114 14.73 -6.75 -6.93
CA HIS A 114 14.70 -5.36 -6.44
C HIS A 114 14.14 -5.24 -5.01
N PHE A 115 13.18 -6.10 -4.64
CA PHE A 115 12.57 -6.09 -3.32
C PHE A 115 13.58 -6.49 -2.23
N ASP A 116 14.36 -7.55 -2.44
CA ASP A 116 15.42 -8.01 -1.53
C ASP A 116 16.44 -6.89 -1.27
N LEU A 117 16.83 -6.17 -2.35
CA LEU A 117 17.77 -5.07 -2.27
C LEU A 117 17.21 -3.93 -1.41
N VAL A 118 16.00 -3.48 -1.73
CA VAL A 118 15.35 -2.37 -1.02
C VAL A 118 15.13 -2.73 0.44
N GLN A 119 14.62 -3.92 0.75
CA GLN A 119 14.40 -4.38 2.11
C GLN A 119 15.70 -4.43 2.91
N THR A 120 16.78 -4.94 2.32
CA THR A 120 18.09 -5.00 2.98
C THR A 120 18.65 -3.61 3.28
N ILE A 121 18.51 -2.66 2.34
CA ILE A 121 18.92 -1.27 2.51
C ILE A 121 18.10 -0.59 3.63
N MET A 122 16.78 -0.75 3.60
CA MET A 122 15.88 -0.16 4.60
C MET A 122 16.10 -0.74 6.01
N GLY A 123 16.51 -2.01 6.11
CA GLY A 123 16.91 -2.61 7.39
C GLY A 123 18.24 -2.11 7.95
N ARG A 124 19.03 -1.38 7.15
CA ARG A 124 20.40 -0.93 7.47
C ARG A 124 20.59 0.59 7.37
N LEU A 125 19.51 1.37 7.44
CA LEU A 125 19.60 2.83 7.38
C LEU A 125 20.56 3.37 8.46
N GLY A 126 21.44 4.29 8.05
CA GLY A 126 22.45 4.92 8.90
C GLY A 126 23.65 4.04 9.26
N ARG A 127 23.76 2.81 8.73
CA ARG A 127 24.88 1.90 9.01
C ARG A 127 25.68 1.62 7.74
N PRO A 128 27.03 1.61 7.80
CA PRO A 128 27.85 1.14 6.69
C PRO A 128 27.43 -0.28 6.29
N THR A 129 27.23 -0.48 4.99
CA THR A 129 26.71 -1.72 4.41
C THR A 129 27.61 -2.09 3.23
N GLU A 130 28.14 -3.32 3.21
CA GLU A 130 28.97 -3.84 2.13
C GLU A 130 28.11 -4.37 0.97
N PHE A 131 28.39 -3.93 -0.25
CA PHE A 131 27.77 -4.39 -1.49
C PHE A 131 28.80 -5.10 -2.34
N THR A 132 28.48 -6.31 -2.78
CA THR A 132 29.22 -7.02 -3.83
C THR A 132 28.56 -6.69 -5.16
N ILE A 133 29.29 -5.97 -6.01
CA ILE A 133 28.81 -5.54 -7.33
C ILE A 133 29.65 -6.16 -8.43
N ARG A 134 29.03 -6.43 -9.58
CA ARG A 134 29.73 -6.73 -10.82
C ARG A 134 29.67 -5.52 -11.72
N ARG A 135 30.83 -5.05 -12.17
CA ARG A 135 30.90 -3.84 -12.99
C ARG A 135 30.23 -4.04 -14.34
N GLY A 136 29.41 -3.07 -14.74
CA GLY A 136 28.90 -3.02 -16.10
C GLY A 136 30.04 -2.83 -17.09
N LEU A 137 30.15 -3.70 -18.10
CA LEU A 137 31.19 -3.55 -19.13
C LEU A 137 30.86 -2.34 -20.02
N ILE A 138 31.72 -1.32 -20.00
CA ILE A 138 31.77 -0.29 -21.04
C ILE A 138 32.52 -0.92 -22.22
N VAL A 139 31.81 -1.60 -23.12
CA VAL A 139 32.46 -2.20 -24.28
C VAL A 139 32.48 -1.19 -25.43
N THR A 140 33.61 -0.52 -25.60
CA THR A 140 34.11 -0.17 -26.95
C THR A 140 34.66 -1.43 -27.61
N GLY A 141 33.84 -2.11 -28.43
CA GLY A 141 34.28 -2.99 -29.52
C GLY A 141 34.68 -4.46 -29.25
N LEU A 142 34.70 -4.98 -28.01
CA LEU A 142 35.06 -6.39 -27.73
C LEU A 142 34.03 -7.10 -26.85
N ALA A 143 33.34 -8.10 -27.41
CA ALA A 143 32.37 -8.91 -26.69
C ALA A 143 33.05 -9.71 -25.56
N PHE A 144 33.01 -9.18 -24.34
CA PHE A 144 33.32 -9.95 -23.14
C PHE A 144 32.04 -10.65 -22.65
N SER A 145 32.14 -11.95 -22.33
CA SER A 145 31.07 -12.66 -21.64
C SER A 145 30.78 -11.94 -20.30
N PRO A 146 29.52 -11.56 -20.01
CA PRO A 146 29.15 -10.82 -18.79
C PRO A 146 29.59 -11.49 -17.49
N GLU A 147 29.82 -12.81 -17.52
CA GLU A 147 30.26 -13.60 -16.37
C GLU A 147 31.73 -13.35 -15.97
N LEU A 148 32.54 -12.74 -16.85
CA LEU A 148 33.96 -12.46 -16.63
C LEU A 148 34.23 -11.03 -16.13
N ALA A 149 33.18 -10.22 -15.94
CA ALA A 149 33.33 -8.85 -15.45
C ALA A 149 33.83 -8.85 -13.98
N PRO A 150 34.71 -7.90 -13.61
CA PRO A 150 35.26 -7.84 -12.26
C PRO A 150 34.16 -7.63 -11.22
N VAL A 151 34.29 -8.35 -10.12
CA VAL A 151 33.44 -8.24 -8.94
C VAL A 151 34.15 -7.37 -7.92
N ASP A 152 33.57 -6.22 -7.61
CA ASP A 152 34.08 -5.27 -6.63
C ASP A 152 33.23 -5.32 -5.36
N LYS A 153 33.85 -4.98 -4.23
CA LYS A 153 33.15 -4.71 -2.98
C LYS A 153 33.18 -3.22 -2.71
N VAL A 154 32.00 -2.63 -2.49
CA VAL A 154 31.85 -1.21 -2.16
C VAL A 154 31.06 -1.05 -0.87
N THR A 155 31.52 -0.17 0.02
CA THR A 155 30.80 0.14 1.26
C THR A 155 29.97 1.39 1.08
N ILE A 156 28.67 1.30 1.36
CA ILE A 156 27.71 2.38 1.21
C ILE A 156 26.99 2.56 2.54
N THR A 157 26.79 3.81 2.97
CA THR A 157 26.00 4.10 4.17
C THR A 157 24.64 4.68 3.75
N PRO A 158 23.53 3.92 3.84
CA PRO A 158 22.23 4.42 3.45
C PRO A 158 21.75 5.57 4.34
N ARG A 159 21.17 6.61 3.75
CA ARG A 159 20.68 7.80 4.47
C ARG A 159 19.39 7.48 5.26
N LEU A 160 19.34 7.89 6.53
CA LEU A 160 18.14 7.77 7.38
C LEU A 160 16.97 8.62 6.87
N ARG A 161 17.27 9.79 6.29
CA ARG A 161 16.31 10.73 5.72
C ARG A 161 16.81 11.14 4.34
N PRO A 162 16.38 10.45 3.28
CA PRO A 162 16.77 10.80 1.92
C PRO A 162 16.26 12.20 1.55
N PRO A 163 17.05 13.00 0.84
CA PRO A 163 16.65 14.34 0.40
C PRO A 163 15.54 14.30 -0.66
N GLU A 164 14.79 15.38 -0.72
CA GLU A 164 13.75 15.64 -1.71
C GLU A 164 14.21 16.84 -2.54
N HIS A 165 14.32 16.65 -3.85
CA HIS A 165 14.82 17.68 -4.78
C HIS A 165 13.66 18.22 -5.61
N VAL A 166 13.68 19.53 -5.85
CA VAL A 166 12.77 20.17 -6.81
C VAL A 166 13.36 20.06 -8.20
N VAL A 167 12.55 19.67 -9.18
CA VAL A 167 12.97 19.56 -10.57
C VAL A 167 13.04 20.96 -11.18
N VAL A 168 14.21 21.34 -11.70
CA VAL A 168 14.50 22.64 -12.31
C VAL A 168 15.15 22.46 -13.68
N GLU A 169 15.10 23.48 -14.54
CA GLU A 169 15.81 23.45 -15.82
C GLU A 169 17.33 23.59 -15.64
N GLU A 170 17.75 24.57 -14.82
CA GLU A 170 19.13 24.81 -14.46
C GLU A 170 19.32 24.66 -12.94
N VAL A 171 20.27 23.80 -12.55
CA VAL A 171 20.57 23.52 -11.14
C VAL A 171 21.49 24.61 -10.60
N THR A 172 21.01 25.37 -9.62
CA THR A 172 21.78 26.37 -8.89
C THR A 172 22.28 25.81 -7.56
N ASP A 173 21.46 25.00 -6.89
CA ASP A 173 21.80 24.31 -5.65
C ASP A 173 21.61 22.78 -5.78
N PRO A 174 22.70 22.02 -6.00
CA PRO A 174 22.64 20.55 -6.13
C PRO A 174 22.06 19.82 -4.91
N SER A 175 22.02 20.47 -3.73
CA SER A 175 21.53 19.86 -2.50
C SER A 175 20.00 19.87 -2.38
N THR A 176 19.32 20.73 -3.15
CA THR A 176 17.86 20.92 -3.11
C THR A 176 17.20 20.85 -4.48
N GLU A 177 17.98 20.90 -5.56
CA GLU A 177 17.50 20.94 -6.94
C GLU A 177 18.02 19.76 -7.77
N MET A 178 17.21 19.31 -8.73
CA MET A 178 17.55 18.26 -9.68
C MET A 178 17.23 18.75 -11.10
N SER A 179 18.11 18.52 -12.06
CA SER A 179 17.82 18.92 -13.45
C SER A 179 16.65 18.12 -14.04
N LEU A 180 15.86 18.71 -14.93
CA LEU A 180 14.77 18.05 -15.64
C LEU A 180 15.24 16.74 -16.31
N ARG A 181 16.42 16.75 -16.92
CA ARG A 181 17.00 15.56 -17.55
C ARG A 181 17.30 14.44 -16.55
N ALA A 182 17.80 14.78 -15.37
CA ALA A 182 18.03 13.81 -14.31
C ALA A 182 16.71 13.28 -13.75
N ALA A 183 15.70 14.15 -13.60
CA ALA A 183 14.36 13.78 -13.18
C ALA A 183 13.67 12.83 -14.18
N GLN A 184 13.81 13.08 -15.47
CA GLN A 184 13.24 12.26 -16.55
C GLN A 184 13.85 10.86 -16.66
N ASN A 185 15.10 10.68 -16.19
CA ASN A 185 15.69 9.35 -16.07
C ASN A 185 15.05 8.52 -14.93
N VAL A 186 14.46 9.19 -13.94
CA VAL A 186 13.76 8.56 -12.80
C VAL A 186 12.29 8.33 -13.14
N ASN A 187 11.62 9.38 -13.63
CA ASN A 187 10.23 9.41 -14.02
C ASN A 187 10.14 10.10 -15.39
N PRO A 188 9.91 9.38 -16.49
CA PRO A 188 9.83 9.96 -17.84
C PRO A 188 8.85 11.12 -17.97
N ASP A 189 7.80 11.14 -17.14
CA ASP A 189 6.77 12.18 -17.14
C ASP A 189 7.08 13.36 -16.20
N ALA A 190 8.28 13.40 -15.60
CA ALA A 190 8.68 14.46 -14.69
C ALA A 190 8.69 15.83 -15.38
N GLN A 191 8.15 16.83 -14.69
CA GLN A 191 8.06 18.22 -15.12
C GLN A 191 8.83 19.15 -14.19
N VAL A 192 9.14 20.34 -14.68
CA VAL A 192 9.75 21.41 -13.87
C VAL A 192 8.78 21.78 -12.74
N GLY A 193 9.29 21.84 -11.51
CA GLY A 193 8.52 22.07 -10.30
C GLY A 193 8.13 20.80 -9.54
N ASP A 194 8.28 19.62 -10.15
CA ASP A 194 8.03 18.35 -9.45
C ASP A 194 9.00 18.16 -8.29
N ARG A 195 8.57 17.39 -7.28
CA ARG A 195 9.43 17.05 -6.13
C ARG A 195 9.74 15.56 -6.16
N ILE A 196 11.01 15.24 -6.35
CA ILE A 196 11.49 13.85 -6.43
C ILE A 196 12.32 13.54 -5.19
N ARG A 197 11.87 12.53 -4.44
CA ARG A 197 12.61 12.00 -3.30
C ARG A 197 13.59 10.93 -3.77
N GLN A 198 14.86 11.12 -3.43
CA GLN A 198 15.89 10.11 -3.71
C GLN A 198 15.70 8.86 -2.83
N GLY A 199 16.18 7.70 -3.29
CA GLY A 199 16.32 6.51 -2.45
C GLY A 199 17.40 6.67 -1.38
N ALA A 200 17.42 5.79 -0.37
CA ALA A 200 18.37 5.87 0.75
C ALA A 200 19.85 5.90 0.33
N ILE A 201 20.19 5.23 -0.77
CA ILE A 201 21.53 5.27 -1.36
C ILE A 201 21.60 6.09 -2.66
N GLY A 202 20.46 6.55 -3.20
CA GLY A 202 20.39 7.39 -4.41
C GLY A 202 20.64 6.67 -5.75
N VAL A 203 20.19 5.42 -5.90
CA VAL A 203 20.29 4.67 -7.17
C VAL A 203 18.92 4.47 -7.81
N LEU A 204 18.93 4.35 -9.14
CA LEU A 204 17.84 3.78 -9.92
C LEU A 204 18.19 2.32 -10.24
N ILE A 205 17.22 1.43 -10.06
CA ILE A 205 17.41 0.00 -10.25
C ILE A 205 16.46 -0.53 -11.31
N GLY A 206 16.97 -1.48 -12.09
CA GLY A 206 16.20 -2.31 -12.99
C GLY A 206 16.48 -3.78 -12.70
N THR A 207 15.69 -4.66 -13.30
CA THR A 207 15.90 -6.12 -13.22
C THR A 207 16.35 -6.62 -14.58
N ALA A 208 17.56 -7.16 -14.66
CA ALA A 208 18.08 -7.80 -15.86
C ALA A 208 17.88 -9.32 -15.80
N ASN A 209 17.61 -9.93 -16.96
CA ASN A 209 17.35 -11.37 -17.11
C ASN A 209 16.30 -11.91 -16.13
N PRO A 210 15.08 -11.32 -16.08
CA PRO A 210 14.04 -11.79 -15.18
C PRO A 210 13.68 -13.24 -15.51
N LYS A 211 13.63 -14.07 -14.47
CA LYS A 211 13.14 -15.45 -14.50
C LYS A 211 12.05 -15.57 -13.45
N ILE A 212 10.99 -16.28 -13.81
CA ILE A 212 9.92 -16.60 -12.87
C ILE A 212 10.31 -17.90 -12.18
N VAL A 213 10.40 -17.85 -10.85
CA VAL A 213 10.71 -19.01 -10.01
C VAL A 213 9.60 -19.17 -8.98
N GLN A 214 9.06 -20.38 -8.87
CA GLN A 214 8.07 -20.69 -7.85
C GLN A 214 8.74 -20.84 -6.48
N ARG A 215 8.19 -20.12 -5.50
CA ARG A 215 8.60 -20.20 -4.10
C ARG A 215 7.41 -20.49 -3.20
N SER A 216 7.71 -21.10 -2.08
CA SER A 216 6.78 -21.24 -0.96
C SER A 216 7.59 -21.15 0.32
N PHE A 217 6.99 -20.55 1.34
CA PHE A 217 7.63 -20.35 2.64
C PHE A 217 6.89 -21.14 3.73
N PRO A 218 7.62 -21.66 4.74
CA PRO A 218 6.98 -22.18 5.94
C PRO A 218 6.11 -21.11 6.60
N VAL A 219 5.03 -21.52 7.27
CA VAL A 219 4.07 -20.61 7.93
C VAL A 219 4.76 -19.60 8.86
N TRP A 220 5.83 -20.01 9.54
CA TRP A 220 6.60 -19.17 10.46
C TRP A 220 7.32 -18.01 9.76
N ASP A 221 7.73 -18.20 8.50
CA ASP A 221 8.37 -17.17 7.68
C ASP A 221 7.32 -16.34 6.93
N SER A 222 6.24 -16.98 6.48
CA SER A 222 5.12 -16.34 5.78
C SER A 222 4.41 -15.26 6.61
N VAL A 223 4.26 -15.46 7.93
CA VAL A 223 3.55 -14.49 8.78
C VAL A 223 4.28 -13.16 8.92
N PRO A 224 5.58 -13.11 9.29
CA PRO A 224 6.36 -11.87 9.26
C PRO A 224 6.37 -11.20 7.89
N MET A 225 6.52 -11.98 6.82
CA MET A 225 6.46 -11.47 5.44
C MET A 225 5.11 -10.84 5.12
N ALA A 226 4.02 -11.47 5.54
CA ALA A 226 2.66 -10.96 5.37
C ALA A 226 2.41 -9.66 6.13
N VAL A 227 2.94 -9.54 7.35
CA VAL A 227 2.89 -8.27 8.11
C VAL A 227 3.67 -7.19 7.38
N GLY A 228 4.88 -7.51 6.89
CA GLY A 228 5.68 -6.58 6.08
C GLY A 228 4.93 -6.13 4.82
N ARG A 229 4.37 -7.08 4.06
CA ARG A 229 3.59 -6.79 2.85
C ARG A 229 2.35 -5.93 3.14
N ALA A 230 1.61 -6.24 4.21
CA ALA A 230 0.46 -5.44 4.62
C ALA A 230 0.88 -4.02 5.03
N TRP A 231 2.01 -3.87 5.72
CA TRP A 231 2.57 -2.58 6.08
C TRP A 231 3.01 -1.77 4.85
N ASP A 232 3.67 -2.41 3.89
CA ASP A 232 4.10 -1.76 2.65
C ASP A 232 2.90 -1.25 1.85
N VAL A 233 1.86 -2.08 1.71
CA VAL A 233 0.61 -1.68 1.03
C VAL A 233 -0.07 -0.54 1.79
N LEU A 234 -0.17 -0.63 3.12
CA LEU A 234 -0.73 0.43 3.97
C LEU A 234 0.03 1.75 3.81
N ALA A 235 1.37 1.71 3.89
CA ALA A 235 2.23 2.88 3.78
C ALA A 235 2.15 3.50 2.38
N LEU A 236 2.12 2.67 1.33
CA LEU A 236 1.95 3.12 -0.04
C LEU A 236 0.58 3.78 -0.23
N THR A 237 -0.50 3.12 0.19
CA THR A 237 -1.86 3.70 0.10
C THR A 237 -1.93 5.03 0.84
N GLN A 238 -1.38 5.13 2.07
CA GLN A 238 -1.31 6.39 2.79
C GLN A 238 -0.49 7.45 2.03
N ALA A 239 0.67 7.08 1.47
CA ALA A 239 1.51 7.98 0.70
C ALA A 239 0.77 8.53 -0.53
N THR A 240 0.08 7.67 -1.28
CA THR A 240 -0.70 8.07 -2.45
C THR A 240 -1.85 9.02 -2.07
N LEU A 241 -2.62 8.69 -1.03
CA LEU A 241 -3.70 9.56 -0.54
C LEU A 241 -3.18 10.92 -0.05
N THR A 242 -2.06 10.93 0.67
CA THR A 242 -1.48 12.18 1.18
C THR A 242 -0.85 13.03 0.08
N SER A 243 -0.27 12.41 -0.95
CA SER A 243 0.21 13.09 -2.16
C SER A 243 -0.96 13.77 -2.89
N TRP A 244 -2.04 13.02 -3.13
CA TRP A 244 -3.25 13.54 -3.77
C TRP A 244 -3.89 14.70 -2.99
N ALA A 245 -4.00 14.57 -1.67
CA ALA A 245 -4.53 15.63 -0.81
C ALA A 245 -3.70 16.94 -0.85
N ARG A 246 -2.45 16.88 -1.29
CA ARG A 246 -1.57 18.04 -1.49
C ARG A 246 -1.57 18.58 -2.92
N GLY A 247 -2.48 18.11 -3.77
CA GLY A 247 -2.59 18.50 -5.19
C GLY A 247 -1.76 17.63 -6.13
N GLY A 248 -1.28 16.47 -5.68
CA GLY A 248 -0.65 15.48 -6.53
C GLY A 248 -1.62 14.81 -7.52
N PRO A 249 -1.11 13.91 -8.38
CA PRO A 249 -1.91 13.19 -9.37
C PRO A 249 -3.09 12.44 -8.75
N ASP A 250 -4.15 12.24 -9.54
CA ASP A 250 -5.29 11.41 -9.14
C ASP A 250 -4.79 10.00 -8.78
N PRO A 251 -5.08 9.48 -7.57
CA PRO A 251 -4.66 8.16 -7.14
C PRO A 251 -5.33 7.01 -7.93
N GLY A 252 -6.17 7.32 -8.92
CA GLY A 252 -6.99 6.33 -9.61
C GLY A 252 -8.09 5.84 -8.68
N LEU A 253 -8.73 6.76 -7.95
CA LEU A 253 -9.88 6.43 -7.11
C LEU A 253 -10.99 5.86 -8.01
N THR A 254 -11.17 4.56 -7.94
CA THR A 254 -12.17 3.86 -8.75
C THR A 254 -13.44 3.65 -7.92
N GLY A 255 -14.60 3.95 -8.51
CA GLY A 255 -15.88 3.68 -7.87
C GLY A 255 -16.23 2.18 -7.85
N PRO A 256 -17.38 1.81 -7.27
CA PRO A 256 -17.80 0.40 -7.22
C PRO A 256 -17.92 -0.26 -8.59
N VAL A 257 -18.28 0.50 -9.62
CA VAL A 257 -18.40 0.00 -11.00
C VAL A 257 -17.03 -0.35 -11.56
N GLY A 258 -16.04 0.54 -11.42
CA GLY A 258 -14.70 0.21 -11.89
C GLY A 258 -14.03 -0.89 -11.04
N ILE A 259 -14.34 -1.03 -9.74
CA ILE A 259 -13.89 -2.19 -8.95
C ILE A 259 -14.44 -3.48 -9.54
N ALA A 260 -15.72 -3.50 -9.94
CA ALA A 260 -16.32 -4.67 -10.59
C ALA A 260 -15.66 -4.97 -11.94
N GLN A 261 -15.27 -3.95 -12.70
CA GLN A 261 -14.53 -4.12 -13.94
C GLN A 261 -13.13 -4.71 -13.72
N VAL A 262 -12.32 -4.10 -12.85
CA VAL A 262 -10.98 -4.61 -12.51
C VAL A 262 -11.07 -6.04 -11.97
N THR A 263 -12.13 -6.35 -11.21
CA THR A 263 -12.41 -7.72 -10.76
C THR A 263 -12.67 -8.66 -11.93
N GLY A 264 -13.39 -8.21 -12.97
CA GLY A 264 -13.61 -8.97 -14.21
C GLY A 264 -12.32 -9.21 -14.99
N GLU A 265 -11.51 -8.18 -15.16
CA GLU A 265 -10.20 -8.25 -15.82
C GLU A 265 -9.27 -9.24 -15.11
N ILE A 266 -9.18 -9.17 -13.77
CA ILE A 266 -8.41 -10.13 -12.96
C ILE A 266 -9.01 -11.54 -13.07
N ALA A 267 -10.33 -11.68 -13.11
CA ALA A 267 -10.99 -12.97 -13.22
C ALA A 267 -10.67 -13.68 -14.55
N GLU A 268 -10.52 -12.92 -15.64
CA GLU A 268 -10.11 -13.44 -16.94
C GLU A 268 -8.67 -13.95 -16.96
N GLU A 269 -7.80 -13.46 -16.07
CA GLU A 269 -6.40 -13.91 -15.93
C GLU A 269 -6.23 -15.17 -15.05
N ILE A 270 -7.26 -15.54 -14.28
CA ILE A 270 -7.23 -16.73 -13.39
C ILE A 270 -6.78 -18.01 -14.10
N PRO A 271 -7.19 -18.32 -15.36
CA PRO A 271 -6.73 -19.53 -16.05
C PRO A 271 -5.21 -19.56 -16.29
N ASN A 272 -4.54 -18.41 -16.34
CA ASN A 272 -3.12 -18.29 -16.65
C ASN A 272 -2.25 -18.12 -15.39
N ILE A 273 -2.74 -17.35 -14.42
CA ILE A 273 -1.96 -16.90 -13.24
C ILE A 273 -2.52 -17.47 -11.92
N GLY A 274 -3.70 -18.13 -11.99
CA GLY A 274 -4.39 -18.66 -10.82
C GLY A 274 -5.11 -17.58 -10.00
N PHE A 275 -5.50 -17.93 -8.78
CA PHE A 275 -6.29 -17.05 -7.91
C PHE A 275 -5.46 -16.02 -7.12
N SER A 276 -4.13 -16.06 -7.18
CA SER A 276 -3.26 -15.17 -6.40
C SER A 276 -3.62 -13.69 -6.59
N PRO A 277 -3.77 -13.17 -7.83
CA PRO A 277 -4.08 -11.76 -8.05
C PRO A 277 -5.43 -11.34 -7.45
N MET A 278 -6.42 -12.23 -7.46
CA MET A 278 -7.74 -12.00 -6.86
C MET A 278 -7.64 -11.82 -5.34
N PHE A 279 -6.88 -12.69 -4.66
CA PHE A 279 -6.67 -12.59 -3.22
C PHE A 279 -5.86 -11.34 -2.84
N GLU A 280 -4.83 -11.00 -3.62
CA GLU A 280 -4.08 -9.75 -3.44
C GLU A 280 -4.97 -8.52 -3.61
N PHE A 281 -5.85 -8.54 -4.61
CA PHE A 281 -6.81 -7.46 -4.84
C PHE A 281 -7.82 -7.31 -3.69
N VAL A 282 -8.36 -8.42 -3.20
CA VAL A 282 -9.26 -8.41 -2.04
C VAL A 282 -8.52 -7.91 -0.78
N ALA A 283 -7.26 -8.29 -0.58
CA ALA A 283 -6.43 -7.78 0.50
C ALA A 283 -6.22 -6.26 0.39
N LEU A 284 -5.94 -5.75 -0.81
CA LEU A 284 -5.82 -4.32 -1.08
C LEU A 284 -7.11 -3.55 -0.79
N ILE A 285 -8.27 -4.05 -1.25
CA ILE A 285 -9.58 -3.45 -0.94
C ILE A 285 -9.82 -3.43 0.57
N SER A 286 -9.47 -4.51 1.28
CA SER A 286 -9.66 -4.61 2.72
C SER A 286 -8.79 -3.60 3.49
N ILE A 287 -7.52 -3.42 3.10
CA ILE A 287 -6.65 -2.35 3.65
C ILE A 287 -7.27 -0.97 3.40
N SER A 288 -7.67 -0.69 2.15
CA SER A 288 -8.28 0.59 1.78
C SER A 288 -9.55 0.89 2.59
N LEU A 289 -10.44 -0.09 2.73
CA LEU A 289 -11.65 0.01 3.56
C LEU A 289 -11.30 0.21 5.04
N GLY A 290 -10.25 -0.44 5.54
CA GLY A 290 -9.74 -0.23 6.89
C GLY A 290 -9.28 1.21 7.14
N ILE A 291 -8.50 1.78 6.21
CA ILE A 291 -8.05 3.18 6.26
C ILE A 291 -9.23 4.14 6.22
N VAL A 292 -10.13 3.97 5.24
CA VAL A 292 -11.30 4.83 5.06
C VAL A 292 -12.22 4.76 6.27
N ASN A 293 -12.46 3.58 6.84
CA ASN A 293 -13.30 3.42 8.02
C ASN A 293 -12.71 4.05 9.28
N LEU A 294 -11.38 4.25 9.35
CA LEU A 294 -10.73 4.98 10.45
C LEU A 294 -10.84 6.50 10.33
N LEU A 295 -11.18 7.03 9.15
CA LEU A 295 -11.33 8.47 8.96
C LEU A 295 -12.49 9.02 9.81
N PRO A 296 -12.37 10.26 10.34
CA PRO A 296 -13.39 10.90 11.16
C PRO A 296 -14.58 11.40 10.32
N ILE A 297 -15.09 10.56 9.40
CA ILE A 297 -16.18 10.88 8.49
C ILE A 297 -17.50 10.34 9.09
N PRO A 298 -18.55 11.17 9.21
CA PRO A 298 -19.86 10.70 9.61
C PRO A 298 -20.38 9.58 8.69
N ALA A 299 -21.07 8.61 9.27
CA ALA A 299 -21.49 7.31 8.71
C ALA A 299 -20.46 6.17 8.80
N LEU A 300 -19.16 6.45 8.96
CA LEU A 300 -18.13 5.43 9.14
C LEU A 300 -17.82 5.17 10.63
N ASP A 301 -17.09 4.08 10.90
CA ASP A 301 -16.66 3.68 12.25
C ASP A 301 -15.85 4.78 12.96
N GLY A 302 -14.93 5.43 12.23
CA GLY A 302 -14.11 6.54 12.72
C GLY A 302 -14.92 7.78 13.09
N GLY A 303 -16.05 8.02 12.43
CA GLY A 303 -17.01 9.06 12.83
C GLY A 303 -17.63 8.77 14.20
N ARG A 304 -17.98 7.51 14.48
CA ARG A 304 -18.49 7.09 15.80
C ARG A 304 -17.40 7.18 16.87
N LEU A 305 -16.17 6.82 16.52
CA LEU A 305 -15.01 6.96 17.40
C LEU A 305 -14.76 8.43 17.75
N LEU A 306 -14.90 9.35 16.79
CA LEU A 306 -14.81 10.79 17.01
C LEU A 306 -15.85 11.25 18.04
N PHE A 307 -17.09 10.79 17.96
CA PHE A 307 -18.12 11.12 18.95
C PHE A 307 -17.78 10.62 20.37
N VAL A 308 -17.20 9.43 20.49
CA VAL A 308 -16.69 8.94 21.78
C VAL A 308 -15.53 9.82 22.29
N GLY A 309 -14.64 10.26 21.40
CA GLY A 309 -13.58 11.21 21.72
C GLY A 309 -14.10 12.56 22.21
N ILE A 310 -15.10 13.12 21.52
CA ILE A 310 -15.79 14.35 21.92
C ILE A 310 -16.46 14.17 23.30
N GLU A 311 -17.05 13.01 23.58
CA GLU A 311 -17.61 12.71 24.89
C GLU A 311 -16.54 12.71 26.00
N TRP A 312 -15.33 12.19 25.71
CA TRP A 312 -14.20 12.28 26.64
C TRP A 312 -13.82 13.73 26.94
N VAL A 313 -13.64 14.56 25.91
CA VAL A 313 -13.29 15.98 26.06
C VAL A 313 -14.38 16.75 26.82
N ARG A 314 -15.65 16.43 26.58
CA ARG A 314 -16.81 17.06 27.25
C ARG A 314 -17.09 16.51 28.66
N ARG A 315 -16.10 15.86 29.29
CA ARG A 315 -16.20 15.27 30.64
C ARG A 315 -17.40 14.34 30.82
N GLY A 316 -17.78 13.62 29.77
CA GLY A 316 -18.85 12.63 29.82
C GLY A 316 -20.24 13.08 29.44
N LYS A 317 -20.42 14.33 29.01
CA LYS A 317 -21.70 14.77 28.45
C LYS A 317 -21.86 14.17 27.05
N ARG A 318 -22.60 13.06 26.95
CA ARG A 318 -22.94 12.44 25.67
C ARG A 318 -23.71 13.42 24.79
N ILE A 319 -23.43 13.40 23.48
CA ILE A 319 -24.28 14.09 22.50
C ILE A 319 -25.60 13.32 22.41
N SER A 320 -26.71 14.03 22.24
CA SER A 320 -28.02 13.38 22.17
C SER A 320 -28.04 12.42 20.97
N PRO A 321 -28.54 11.17 21.12
CA PRO A 321 -28.56 10.17 20.05
C PRO A 321 -29.21 10.67 18.75
N GLN A 322 -30.18 11.58 18.86
CA GLN A 322 -30.86 12.19 17.71
C GLN A 322 -29.93 13.10 16.89
N ARG A 323 -29.02 13.84 17.54
CA ARG A 323 -28.06 14.73 16.86
C ARG A 323 -26.92 13.93 16.24
N GLU A 324 -26.43 12.93 16.95
CA GLU A 324 -25.46 11.96 16.42
C GLU A 324 -26.04 11.26 15.18
N GLY A 325 -27.26 10.72 15.29
CA GLY A 325 -27.98 10.08 14.17
C GLY A 325 -28.18 10.99 12.97
N PHE A 326 -28.54 12.27 13.19
CA PHE A 326 -28.68 13.24 12.11
C PHE A 326 -27.35 13.49 11.39
N VAL A 327 -26.25 13.67 12.12
CA VAL A 327 -24.92 13.87 11.52
C VAL A 327 -24.49 12.63 10.73
N HIS A 328 -24.74 11.43 11.25
CA HIS A 328 -24.49 10.18 10.53
C HIS A 328 -25.36 10.03 9.28
N MET A 329 -26.63 10.43 9.33
CA MET A 329 -27.54 10.40 8.18
C MET A 329 -27.08 11.35 7.07
N VAL A 330 -26.69 12.58 7.42
CA VAL A 330 -26.13 13.54 6.44
C VAL A 330 -24.83 12.99 5.84
N GLY A 331 -23.94 12.44 6.67
CA GLY A 331 -22.72 11.78 6.19
C GLY A 331 -23.02 10.63 5.22
N PHE A 332 -24.01 9.80 5.54
CA PHE A 332 -24.41 8.68 4.70
C PHE A 332 -24.99 9.14 3.36
N ALA A 333 -25.80 10.19 3.36
CA ALA A 333 -26.34 10.79 2.13
C ALA A 333 -25.21 11.37 1.25
N LEU A 334 -24.23 12.05 1.85
CA LEU A 334 -23.05 12.55 1.13
C LEU A 334 -22.19 11.41 0.56
N LEU A 335 -21.99 10.34 1.33
CA LEU A 335 -21.24 9.16 0.89
C LEU A 335 -21.93 8.46 -0.28
N ILE A 336 -23.25 8.27 -0.22
CA ILE A 336 -24.02 7.73 -1.35
C ILE A 336 -23.90 8.66 -2.56
N GLY A 337 -24.02 9.97 -2.36
CA GLY A 337 -23.83 10.96 -3.43
C GLY A 337 -22.48 10.83 -4.11
N LEU A 338 -21.41 10.68 -3.33
CA LEU A 338 -20.06 10.43 -3.83
C LEU A 338 -19.98 9.09 -4.60
N ILE A 339 -20.53 8.00 -4.04
CA ILE A 339 -20.54 6.68 -4.70
C ILE A 339 -21.27 6.74 -6.05
N VAL A 340 -22.39 7.44 -6.13
CA VAL A 340 -23.15 7.62 -7.37
C VAL A 340 -22.35 8.47 -8.37
N ALA A 341 -21.73 9.57 -7.91
CA ALA A 341 -20.91 10.42 -8.77
C ALA A 341 -19.69 9.67 -9.34
N MET A 342 -19.02 8.86 -8.51
CA MET A 342 -17.90 8.01 -8.94
C MET A 342 -18.37 6.93 -9.92
N SER A 343 -19.46 6.22 -9.59
CA SER A 343 -20.06 5.24 -10.49
C SER A 343 -20.46 5.83 -11.84
N TYR A 344 -20.97 7.07 -11.87
CA TYR A 344 -21.29 7.76 -13.12
C TYR A 344 -20.03 8.01 -13.96
N ARG A 345 -18.95 8.49 -13.33
CA ARG A 345 -17.66 8.68 -14.03
C ARG A 345 -17.13 7.36 -14.58
N ASP A 346 -17.17 6.30 -13.77
CA ASP A 346 -16.75 4.95 -14.19
C ASP A 346 -17.55 4.48 -15.42
N ILE A 347 -18.88 4.65 -15.42
CA ILE A 347 -19.75 4.26 -16.54
C ILE A 347 -19.42 5.05 -17.81
N VAL A 348 -19.26 6.37 -17.70
CA VAL A 348 -18.90 7.22 -18.85
C VAL A 348 -17.55 6.78 -19.43
N ARG A 349 -16.60 6.44 -18.57
CA ARG A 349 -15.26 5.96 -18.96
C ARG A 349 -15.32 4.61 -19.68
N ILE A 350 -16.14 3.67 -19.19
CA ILE A 350 -16.39 2.37 -19.83
C ILE A 350 -16.96 2.56 -21.23
N ILE A 351 -17.93 3.45 -21.39
CA ILE A 351 -18.54 3.74 -22.70
C ILE A 351 -17.53 4.38 -23.66
N ALA A 352 -16.59 5.17 -23.14
CA ALA A 352 -15.51 5.77 -23.93
C ALA A 352 -14.41 4.76 -24.34
N GLY A 353 -14.40 3.54 -23.79
CA GLY A 353 -13.42 2.50 -24.13
C GLY A 353 -12.04 2.67 -23.49
N GLU A 354 -11.94 3.47 -22.43
CA GLU A 354 -10.70 3.59 -21.66
C GLU A 354 -10.54 2.40 -20.70
N SER A 355 -9.39 1.72 -20.72
CA SER A 355 -9.03 0.68 -19.75
C SER A 355 -8.53 1.30 -18.45
N PHE A 356 -8.82 0.66 -17.31
CA PHE A 356 -8.32 1.07 -16.00
C PHE A 356 -6.82 0.78 -15.81
N ILE A 357 -6.23 -0.08 -16.64
CA ILE A 357 -4.86 -0.62 -16.47
C ILE A 357 -3.98 -0.30 -17.70
N ARG A 358 -4.16 0.84 -18.35
CA ARG A 358 -3.25 1.27 -19.44
C ARG A 358 -2.13 2.18 -18.97
#